data_AF-A0A318HB98-F1
#
_entry.id   AF-A0A318HB98-F1
#
_cell.length_a   1.000
_cell.length_b   1.000
_cell.length_c   1.000
_cell.angle_alpha   90.00
_cell.angle_beta   90.00
_cell.angle_gamma   90.00
#
_symmetry.space_group_name_H-M   'P 1'
#
loop_
_entity.id
_entity.type
_entity.pdbx_description
1 polymer ?
#
loop_
_entity_poly.entity_id
_entity_poly.type
_entity_poly.pdbx_seq_one_letter_code
_entity_poly.pdbx_strand_id
1 'polypeptide(L)'
;MSDENQILIPDSFLDLHRDRSRSRLRTPLAEVRDRYEVCEDLSQQLVAQAQHIHFDLGVAEVEVLMRIEAGLSGPDSVLSPEEGVWVSRRLAELLHWY
;
A
#
# COMPACT_ATOMS: atom_id res chain seq x y z
N MET A 1 -16.14 -21.62 -16.99
CA MET A 1 -15.64 -21.63 -15.60
C MET A 1 -15.15 -20.22 -15.34
N SER A 2 -15.92 -19.42 -14.60
CA SER A 2 -15.55 -18.03 -14.26
C SER A 2 -15.44 -17.96 -12.73
N ASP A 3 -14.47 -18.69 -12.20
CA ASP A 3 -14.07 -18.69 -10.78
C ASP A 3 -12.93 -17.69 -10.58
N GLU A 4 -13.19 -16.40 -10.80
CA GLU A 4 -12.17 -15.38 -10.57
C GLU A 4 -12.59 -14.55 -9.38
N ASN A 5 -12.02 -14.89 -8.22
CA ASN A 5 -12.11 -14.15 -6.96
C ASN A 5 -12.24 -12.65 -7.23
N GLN A 6 -13.41 -12.08 -6.96
CA GLN A 6 -13.60 -10.64 -7.05
C GLN A 6 -12.86 -10.01 -5.88
N ILE A 7 -11.59 -9.71 -6.07
CA ILE A 7 -10.81 -8.89 -5.15
C ILE A 7 -11.55 -7.57 -4.99
N LEU A 8 -12.06 -7.33 -3.78
CA LEU A 8 -12.71 -6.07 -3.43
C LEU A 8 -11.62 -5.03 -3.23
N ILE A 9 -11.54 -4.06 -4.15
CA ILE A 9 -10.61 -2.94 -4.03
C ILE A 9 -11.24 -1.90 -3.09
N PRO A 10 -10.56 -1.47 -2.02
CA PRO A 10 -11.08 -0.45 -1.12
C PRO A 10 -11.12 0.92 -1.80
N ASP A 11 -12.08 1.76 -1.42
CA ASP A 11 -12.23 3.12 -1.97
C ASP A 11 -10.97 3.98 -1.78
N SER A 12 -10.24 3.78 -0.68
CA SER A 12 -8.97 4.46 -0.42
C SER A 12 -7.92 4.22 -1.51
N PHE A 13 -7.92 3.04 -2.13
CA PHE A 13 -7.04 2.70 -3.24
C PHE A 13 -7.62 3.17 -4.59
N LEU A 14 -8.94 2.99 -4.80
CA LEU A 14 -9.61 3.49 -6.00
C LEU A 14 -9.38 4.99 -6.18
N ASP A 15 -9.39 5.76 -5.10
CA ASP A 15 -9.20 7.21 -5.08
C ASP A 15 -7.84 7.66 -5.63
N LEU A 16 -6.81 6.82 -5.61
CA LEU A 16 -5.51 7.11 -6.23
C LEU A 16 -5.64 7.18 -7.77
N HIS A 17 -6.59 6.43 -8.33
CA HIS A 17 -6.81 6.33 -9.77
C HIS A 17 -8.00 7.17 -10.26
N ARG A 18 -8.68 7.92 -9.38
CA ARG A 18 -9.76 8.81 -9.79
C ARG A 18 -9.23 10.14 -10.33
N ASP A 19 -10.09 10.86 -11.02
CA ASP A 19 -9.88 12.25 -11.37
C ASP A 19 -9.86 13.17 -10.14
N ARG A 20 -9.45 14.44 -10.33
CA ARG A 20 -9.36 15.42 -9.24
C ARG A 20 -10.70 15.64 -8.51
N SER A 21 -11.83 15.45 -9.20
CA SER A 21 -13.18 15.50 -8.64
C SER A 21 -13.62 14.21 -7.94
N ARG A 22 -12.78 13.16 -7.97
CA ARG A 22 -13.07 11.81 -7.45
C ARG A 22 -14.36 11.18 -7.99
N SER A 23 -14.79 11.60 -9.18
CA SER A 23 -16.02 11.16 -9.82
C SER A 23 -15.81 9.95 -10.74
N ARG A 24 -14.64 9.84 -11.38
CA ARG A 24 -14.41 8.84 -12.41
C ARG A 24 -12.99 8.27 -12.33
N LEU A 25 -12.86 6.96 -12.51
CA LEU A 25 -11.56 6.31 -12.70
C LEU A 25 -10.90 6.78 -14.00
N ARG A 26 -9.65 7.22 -13.89
CA ARG A 26 -8.77 7.58 -15.00
C ARG A 26 -8.02 6.36 -15.55
N THR A 27 -7.77 5.37 -14.69
CA THR A 27 -7.13 4.10 -15.03
C THR A 27 -8.19 3.01 -15.25
N PRO A 28 -8.03 2.10 -16.24
CA PRO A 28 -8.91 0.96 -16.41
C PRO A 28 -9.00 0.10 -15.14
N LEU A 29 -10.20 -0.38 -14.79
CA LEU A 29 -10.42 -1.13 -13.53
C LEU A 29 -9.54 -2.39 -13.43
N ALA A 30 -9.26 -3.07 -14.54
CA ALA A 30 -8.36 -4.22 -14.56
C ALA A 30 -6.93 -3.85 -14.10
N GLU A 31 -6.39 -2.75 -14.65
CA GLU A 31 -5.07 -2.26 -14.23
C GLU A 31 -5.07 -1.80 -12.77
N VAL A 32 -6.15 -1.16 -12.29
CA VAL A 32 -6.29 -0.80 -10.87
C VAL A 32 -6.28 -2.05 -9.97
N ARG A 33 -6.86 -3.17 -10.41
CA ARG A 33 -6.82 -4.44 -9.67
C ARG A 33 -5.40 -4.98 -9.59
N ASP A 34 -4.70 -5.02 -10.72
CA ASP A 34 -3.31 -5.49 -10.76
C ASP A 34 -2.41 -4.65 -9.84
N ARG A 35 -2.58 -3.32 -9.86
CA ARG A 35 -1.86 -2.41 -8.96
C ARG A 35 -2.23 -2.61 -7.50
N TYR A 36 -3.51 -2.81 -7.20
CA TYR A 36 -3.98 -3.08 -5.84
C TYR A 36 -3.40 -4.37 -5.28
N GLU A 37 -3.40 -5.46 -6.06
CA GLU A 37 -2.86 -6.75 -5.65
C GLU A 37 -1.38 -6.65 -5.28
N VAL A 38 -0.57 -5.98 -6.13
CA VAL A 38 0.84 -5.71 -5.83
C VAL A 38 1.02 -4.91 -4.53
N CYS A 39 0.20 -3.88 -4.30
CA CYS A 39 0.30 -3.06 -3.10
C CYS A 39 -0.16 -3.80 -1.83
N GLU A 40 -1.25 -4.57 -1.89
CA GLU A 40 -1.74 -5.35 -0.77
C GLU A 40 -0.75 -6.45 -0.40
N ASP A 41 -0.23 -7.21 -1.38
CA ASP A 41 0.76 -8.26 -1.14
C ASP A 41 2.04 -7.69 -0.51
N LEU A 42 2.52 -6.54 -1.02
CA LEU A 42 3.70 -5.88 -0.45
C LEU A 42 3.43 -5.41 0.98
N SER A 43 2.25 -4.87 1.28
CA SER A 43 1.87 -4.46 2.63
C SER A 43 1.92 -5.64 3.60
N GLN A 44 1.42 -6.82 3.18
CA GLN A 44 1.47 -8.05 3.99
C GLN A 44 2.91 -8.53 4.21
N GLN A 45 3.76 -8.49 3.18
CA GLN A 45 5.16 -8.91 3.27
C GLN A 45 5.99 -8.02 4.21
N LEU A 46 5.64 -6.73 4.31
CA LEU A 46 6.35 -5.77 5.15
C LEU A 46 6.03 -5.90 6.65
N VAL A 47 4.95 -6.59 7.05
CA VAL A 47 4.53 -6.75 8.46
C VAL A 47 5.66 -7.27 9.34
N ALA A 48 6.28 -8.38 8.94
CA ALA A 48 7.36 -8.99 9.72
C ALA A 48 8.61 -8.10 9.79
N GLN A 49 8.94 -7.41 8.70
CA GLN A 49 10.07 -6.49 8.66
C GLN A 49 9.83 -5.29 9.57
N ALA A 50 8.64 -4.69 9.54
CA ALA A 50 8.28 -3.55 10.37
C ALA A 50 8.35 -3.90 11.86
N GLN A 51 7.79 -5.06 12.25
CA GLN A 51 7.89 -5.57 13.61
C GLN A 51 9.35 -5.75 14.03
N HIS A 52 10.17 -6.39 13.19
CA HIS A 52 11.59 -6.57 13.49
C HIS A 52 12.32 -5.24 13.70
N ILE A 53 12.12 -4.25 12.82
CA ILE A 53 12.72 -2.91 12.99
C ILE A 53 12.26 -2.27 14.30
N HIS A 54 10.97 -2.36 14.64
CA HIS A 54 10.42 -1.82 15.88
C HIS A 54 11.08 -2.45 17.12
N PHE A 55 11.13 -3.78 17.18
CA PHE A 55 11.65 -4.52 18.33
C PHE A 55 13.18 -4.43 18.44
N ASP A 56 13.91 -4.66 17.35
CA ASP A 56 15.38 -4.77 17.38
C ASP A 56 16.05 -3.42 17.56
N LEU A 57 15.49 -2.36 16.96
CA LEU A 57 16.05 -1.00 17.08
C LEU A 57 15.40 -0.18 18.18
N GLY A 58 14.30 -0.67 18.78
CA GLY A 58 13.56 0.04 19.83
C GLY A 58 13.02 1.41 19.38
N VAL A 59 12.76 1.58 18.08
CA VAL A 59 12.29 2.84 17.50
C VAL A 59 10.77 2.95 17.55
N ALA A 60 10.23 4.17 17.60
CA ALA A 60 8.80 4.38 17.60
C ALA A 60 8.14 3.89 16.29
N GLU A 61 6.87 3.46 16.37
CA GLU A 61 6.08 2.95 15.21
C GLU A 61 6.10 3.93 14.02
N VAL A 62 5.94 5.23 14.28
CA VAL A 62 5.99 6.28 13.26
C VAL A 62 7.34 6.33 12.54
N GLU A 63 8.45 6.08 13.24
CA GLU A 63 9.79 6.06 12.66
C GLU A 63 9.99 4.84 11.77
N VAL A 64 9.42 3.69 12.13
CA VAL A 64 9.40 2.49 11.29
C VAL A 64 8.66 2.76 9.99
N LEU A 65 7.44 3.30 10.07
CA LEU A 65 6.60 3.60 8.91
C LEU A 65 7.27 4.62 7.97
N MET A 66 7.85 5.69 8.51
CA MET A 66 8.59 6.69 7.71
C MET A 66 9.79 6.07 6.96
N ARG A 67 10.54 5.17 7.60
CA ARG A 67 11.67 4.49 6.95
C ARG A 67 11.21 3.57 5.82
N ILE A 68 10.14 2.80 6.06
CA ILE A 68 9.56 1.91 5.04
C ILE A 68 9.05 2.74 3.86
N GLU A 69 8.27 3.79 4.10
CA GLU A 69 7.76 4.69 3.05
C GLU A 69 8.89 5.34 2.22
N ALA A 70 9.97 5.75 2.88
CA ALA A 70 11.15 6.29 2.19
C ALA A 70 11.79 5.24 1.26
N GLY A 71 11.86 3.98 1.70
CA GLY A 71 12.33 2.86 0.87
C GLY A 71 11.41 2.57 -0.32
N LEU A 72 10.09 2.66 -0.13
CA LEU A 72 9.08 2.49 -1.18
C LEU A 72 9.10 3.61 -2.22
N SER A 73 9.71 4.76 -1.91
CA SER A 73 9.81 5.92 -2.81
C SER A 73 11.18 6.02 -3.51
N GLY A 74 12.02 4.99 -3.40
CA GLY A 74 13.33 4.94 -4.02
C GLY A 74 13.30 4.89 -5.56
N PRO A 75 14.42 5.22 -6.23
CA PRO A 75 14.52 5.25 -7.70
C PRO A 75 14.26 3.89 -8.37
N ASP A 76 14.44 2.78 -7.64
CA ASP A 76 14.19 1.41 -8.11
C ASP A 76 12.77 0.93 -7.77
N SER A 77 11.92 1.78 -7.20
CA SER A 77 10.56 1.41 -6.84
C SER A 77 9.67 1.26 -8.08
N VAL A 78 8.89 0.17 -8.09
CA VAL A 78 7.84 -0.08 -9.09
C VAL A 78 6.52 0.60 -8.72
N LEU A 79 6.46 1.24 -7.54
CA LEU A 79 5.31 1.97 -7.04
C LEU A 79 5.40 3.45 -7.42
N SER A 80 4.26 4.06 -7.69
CA SER A 80 4.14 5.51 -7.66
C SER A 80 4.28 6.02 -6.21
N PRO A 81 4.62 7.30 -6.01
CA PRO A 81 4.69 7.88 -4.66
C PRO A 81 3.38 7.73 -3.88
N GLU A 82 2.24 7.85 -4.55
CA GLU A 82 0.90 7.74 -3.94
C GLU A 82 0.60 6.31 -3.48
N GLU A 83 1.01 5.31 -4.24
CA GLU A 83 0.92 3.90 -3.85
C GLU A 83 1.87 3.57 -2.70
N GLY A 84 3.08 4.14 -2.68
CA GLY A 84 4.00 3.97 -1.55
C GLY A 84 3.42 4.49 -0.23
N VAL A 85 2.78 5.66 -0.26
CA VAL A 85 2.04 6.20 0.89
C VAL A 85 0.87 5.29 1.27
N TRP A 86 0.13 4.77 0.29
CA TRP A 86 -0.98 3.86 0.56
C TRP A 86 -0.50 2.56 1.23
N VAL A 87 0.58 1.95 0.75
CA VAL A 87 1.21 0.75 1.35
C VAL A 87 1.66 1.03 2.78
N SER A 88 2.29 2.18 3.03
CA SER A 88 2.70 2.61 4.38
C SER A 88 1.49 2.69 5.35
N ARG A 89 0.36 3.27 4.90
CA ARG A 89 -0.87 3.34 5.69
C ARG A 89 -1.51 1.97 5.90
N ARG A 90 -1.55 1.15 4.84
CA ARG A 90 -2.09 -0.20 4.91
C ARG A 90 -1.31 -1.07 5.89
N LEU A 91 0.02 -0.96 5.87
CA LEU A 91 0.91 -1.60 6.83
C LEU A 91 0.61 -1.17 8.27
N ALA A 92 0.41 0.14 8.51
CA ALA A 92 0.01 0.65 9.82
C ALA A 92 -1.31 0.05 10.31
N GLU A 93 -2.31 -0.09 9.43
CA GLU A 93 -3.58 -0.77 9.75
C GLU A 93 -3.38 -2.24 10.12
N LEU A 94 -2.59 -2.99 9.34
CA LEU A 94 -2.30 -4.41 9.58
C LEU A 94 -1.57 -4.65 10.91
N LEU A 95 -0.77 -3.68 11.34
CA LEU A 95 -0.02 -3.71 12.60
C LEU A 95 -0.76 -3.11 13.78
N HIS A 96 -1.93 -2.50 13.54
CA HIS A 96 -2.70 -1.74 14.53
C HIS A 96 -1.94 -0.54 15.13
N TRP A 97 -1.16 0.17 14.29
CA TRP A 97 -0.40 1.36 14.64
C TRP A 97 -1.14 2.62 14.17
N TYR A 98 -1.90 3.27 15.06
CA TYR A 98 -2.69 4.47 14.77
C TYR A 98 -2.66 5.51 15.90
#